data_AF-A0A957FSH5-F1
#
_entry.id   AF-A0A957FSH5-F1
#
_cell.length_a   1.000
_cell.length_b   1.000
_cell.length_c   1.000
_cell.angle_alpha   90.00
_cell.angle_beta   90.00
_cell.angle_gamma   90.00
#
_symmetry.space_group_name_H-M   'P 1'
#
loop_
_entity.id
_entity.type
_entity.pdbx_description
1 polymer ?
#
loop_
_entity_poly.entity_id
_entity_poly.type
_entity_poly.pdbx_seq_one_letter_code
_entity_poly.pdbx_strand_id
1 'polypeptide(L)'
;LTGRDALVDAFAGSAGLCLPHFRQTLAAAPAGTALETLLTAQQAIWQQLHAELTEFIRKNDYNVKEETYGAEEDAWLRALAAVCGTRPGGDPGRQGLTQSRR
;
A
#
# COMPACT_ATOMS: atom_id res chain seq x y z
N LEU A 1 17.19 16.31 -4.33
CA LEU A 1 16.85 15.61 -3.07
C LEU A 1 18.15 15.32 -2.36
N THR A 2 18.57 16.14 -1.39
CA THR A 2 19.87 15.96 -0.72
C THR A 2 19.67 15.98 0.80
N GLY A 3 19.49 14.81 1.40
CA GLY A 3 19.35 14.64 2.84
C GLY A 3 18.62 13.35 3.22
N ARG A 4 18.90 12.82 4.41
CA ARG A 4 18.20 11.66 4.99
C ARG A 4 16.71 11.96 5.18
N ASP A 5 16.38 13.17 5.61
CA ASP A 5 15.00 13.58 5.87
C ASP A 5 14.18 13.63 4.57
N ALA A 6 14.77 14.16 3.49
CA ALA A 6 14.14 14.15 2.17
C ALA A 6 13.89 12.72 1.63
N LEU A 7 14.71 11.74 2.02
CA LEU A 7 14.47 10.33 1.69
C LEU A 7 13.31 9.76 2.50
N VAL A 8 13.25 10.07 3.80
CA VAL A 8 12.16 9.62 4.70
C VAL A 8 10.82 10.19 4.24
N ASP A 9 10.76 11.48 3.93
CA ASP A 9 9.55 12.14 3.44
C ASP A 9 9.08 11.55 2.11
N ALA A 10 10.02 11.36 1.16
CA ALA A 10 9.72 10.73 -0.11
C ALA A 10 9.22 9.29 0.05
N PHE A 11 9.79 8.56 1.01
CA PHE A 11 9.35 7.20 1.31
C PHE A 11 7.96 7.16 1.94
N ALA A 12 7.70 8.04 2.92
CA ALA A 12 6.40 8.16 3.57
C ALA A 12 5.27 8.55 2.60
N GLY A 13 5.57 9.33 1.56
CA GLY A 13 4.64 9.66 0.47
C GLY A 13 4.50 8.59 -0.62
N SER A 14 5.18 7.45 -0.50
CA SER A 14 5.15 6.37 -1.49
C SER A 14 4.21 5.23 -1.09
N ALA A 15 4.07 4.21 -1.94
CA ALA A 15 3.40 2.95 -1.59
C ALA A 15 4.25 2.04 -0.67
N GLY A 16 5.44 2.48 -0.27
CA GLY A 16 6.39 1.72 0.52
C GLY A 16 7.01 0.55 -0.27
N LEU A 17 7.70 -0.34 0.45
CA LEU A 17 8.20 -1.59 -0.10
C LEU A 17 7.14 -2.68 0.01
N CYS A 18 7.12 -3.59 -0.95
CA CYS A 18 6.40 -4.84 -0.80
C CYS A 18 7.10 -5.73 0.24
N LEU A 19 6.35 -6.61 0.90
CA LEU A 19 6.81 -7.52 1.94
C LEU A 19 8.12 -8.27 1.60
N PRO A 20 8.31 -8.87 0.39
CA PRO A 20 9.57 -9.54 0.09
C PRO A 20 10.76 -8.57 0.04
N HIS A 21 10.60 -7.36 -0.52
CA HIS A 21 11.67 -6.37 -0.54
C HIS A 21 11.91 -5.77 0.84
N PHE A 22 10.86 -5.52 1.61
CA PHE A 22 10.99 -5.01 2.97
C PHE A 22 11.79 -5.98 3.84
N ARG A 23 11.50 -7.29 3.76
CA ARG A 23 12.28 -8.33 4.46
C ARG A 23 13.76 -8.32 4.05
N GLN A 24 14.06 -8.14 2.76
CA GLN A 24 15.45 -8.04 2.28
C GLN A 24 16.14 -6.79 2.82
N THR A 25 15.45 -5.65 2.84
CA THR A 25 15.96 -4.41 3.41
C THR A 25 16.26 -4.55 4.89
N LEU A 26 15.35 -5.14 5.67
CA LEU A 26 15.57 -5.37 7.10
C LEU A 26 16.76 -6.32 7.36
N ALA A 27 16.97 -7.33 6.51
CA ALA A 27 18.10 -8.24 6.65
C ALA A 27 19.46 -7.58 6.33
N ALA A 28 19.48 -6.56 5.47
CA ALA A 28 20.70 -5.86 5.07
C ALA A 28 20.98 -4.59 5.90
N ALA A 29 19.97 -4.05 6.58
CA ALA A 29 20.09 -2.80 7.31
C ALA A 29 20.77 -3.00 8.68
N PRO A 30 21.77 -2.17 9.04
CA PRO A 30 22.30 -2.17 10.39
C PRO A 30 21.25 -1.65 11.38
N ALA A 31 21.25 -2.20 12.60
CA ALA A 31 20.42 -1.70 13.68
C ALA A 31 20.75 -0.22 13.99
N GLY A 32 19.71 0.57 14.26
CA GLY A 32 19.87 1.98 14.61
C GLY A 32 18.66 2.82 14.26
N THR A 33 18.76 4.12 14.53
CA THR A 33 17.66 5.08 14.36
C THR A 33 17.10 5.12 12.94
N ALA A 34 17.95 4.95 11.91
CA ALA A 34 17.49 4.90 10.53
C ALA A 34 16.61 3.68 10.22
N LEU A 35 16.89 2.52 10.83
CA LEU A 35 16.08 1.32 10.69
C LEU A 35 14.72 1.51 11.38
N GLU A 36 14.71 2.10 12.57
CA GLU A 36 13.47 2.42 13.30
C GLU A 36 12.60 3.42 12.53
N THR A 37 13.21 4.44 11.92
CA THR A 37 12.49 5.41 11.06
C THR A 37 11.87 4.70 9.86
N LEU A 38 12.61 3.81 9.19
CA LEU A 38 12.10 3.02 8.07
C LEU A 38 10.95 2.10 8.50
N LEU A 39 11.11 1.39 9.62
CA LEU A 39 10.07 0.52 10.20
C LEU A 39 8.79 1.30 10.49
N THR A 40 8.92 2.47 11.12
CA THR A 40 7.79 3.33 11.45
C THR A 40 7.06 3.82 10.19
N ALA A 41 7.82 4.30 9.19
CA ALA A 41 7.25 4.77 7.93
C ALA A 41 6.55 3.64 7.16
N GLN A 42 7.18 2.46 7.04
CA GLN A 42 6.58 1.32 6.35
C GLN A 42 5.29 0.84 7.03
N GLN A 43 5.25 0.82 8.37
CA GLN A 43 4.06 0.45 9.13
C GLN A 43 2.92 1.42 8.88
N ALA A 44 3.17 2.73 8.90
CA ALA A 44 2.15 3.74 8.63
C ALA A 44 1.52 3.56 7.23
N ILE A 45 2.34 3.32 6.21
CA ILE A 45 1.88 3.06 4.84
C ILE A 45 0.97 1.82 4.78
N TRP A 46 1.37 0.71 5.41
CA TRP A 46 0.55 -0.51 5.43
C TRP A 46 -0.72 -0.37 6.27
N GLN A 47 -0.69 0.39 7.37
CA GLN A 47 -1.88 0.68 8.16
C GLN A 47 -2.91 1.48 7.36
N GLN A 48 -2.46 2.48 6.59
CA GLN A 48 -3.33 3.23 5.69
C GLN A 48 -3.95 2.33 4.62
N LEU A 49 -3.13 1.52 3.94
CA LEU A 49 -3.61 0.55 2.95
C LEU A 49 -4.60 -0.47 3.54
N HIS A 50 -4.35 -0.92 4.78
CA HIS A 50 -5.24 -1.83 5.49
C HIS A 50 -6.59 -1.18 5.82
N ALA A 51 -6.60 0.08 6.24
CA ALA A 51 -7.83 0.84 6.49
C ALA A 51 -8.66 0.99 5.20
N GLU A 52 -8.01 1.35 4.09
CA GLU A 52 -8.65 1.43 2.77
C GLU A 52 -9.21 0.06 2.34
N LEU A 53 -8.43 -1.02 2.47
CA LEU A 53 -8.92 -2.36 2.15
C LEU A 53 -10.11 -2.79 3.03
N THR A 54 -10.09 -2.40 4.30
CA THR A 54 -11.22 -2.65 5.23
C THR A 54 -12.48 -1.94 4.75
N GLU A 55 -12.35 -0.69 4.30
CA GLU A 55 -13.47 0.08 3.75
C GLU A 55 -13.96 -0.50 2.43
N PHE A 56 -13.06 -0.93 1.55
CA PHE A 56 -13.42 -1.65 0.32
C PHE A 56 -14.23 -2.91 0.62
N ILE A 57 -13.80 -3.73 1.60
CA ILE A 57 -14.52 -4.93 2.04
C ILE A 57 -15.90 -4.56 2.59
N ARG A 58 -16.00 -3.51 3.42
CA ARG A 58 -17.27 -3.02 3.97
C ARG A 58 -18.26 -2.63 2.88
N LYS A 59 -17.82 -1.87 1.87
CA LYS A 59 -18.67 -1.42 0.75
C LYS A 59 -19.07 -2.55 -0.21
N ASN A 60 -18.33 -3.66 -0.21
CA ASN A 60 -18.68 -4.87 -0.96
C ASN A 60 -19.62 -5.82 -0.18
N ASP A 61 -19.95 -5.51 1.08
CA ASP A 61 -21.00 -6.23 1.79
C ASP A 61 -22.35 -5.96 1.10
N TYR A 62 -23.04 -7.03 0.70
CA TYR A 62 -24.31 -6.98 -0.02
C TYR A 62 -25.43 -6.28 0.78
N ASN A 63 -25.26 -6.12 2.09
CA ASN A 63 -26.20 -5.42 2.97
C ASN A 63 -26.01 -3.89 2.98
N VAL A 64 -24.90 -3.38 2.44
CA VAL A 64 -24.60 -1.95 2.40
C VAL A 64 -25.24 -1.33 1.16
N LYS A 65 -25.95 -0.21 1.36
CA LYS A 65 -26.53 0.57 0.25
C LYS A 65 -25.40 1.10 -0.65
N GLU A 66 -25.70 1.33 -1.92
CA GLU A 66 -24.73 1.89 -2.85
C GLU A 66 -24.11 3.19 -2.31
N GLU A 67 -22.81 3.13 -2.04
CA GLU A 67 -21.95 4.24 -1.64
C GLU A 67 -20.92 4.47 -2.76
N THR A 68 -20.51 5.72 -3.00
CA THR A 68 -19.46 6.00 -3.98
C THR A 68 -18.11 5.55 -3.46
N TYR A 69 -17.29 4.93 -4.33
CA TYR A 69 -15.92 4.57 -4.02
C TYR A 69 -15.02 5.82 -3.96
N GLY A 70 -14.02 5.77 -3.07
CA GLY A 70 -12.95 6.75 -2.90
C GLY A 70 -11.57 6.13 -3.11
N ALA A 71 -10.61 6.48 -2.26
CA ALA A 71 -9.24 5.96 -2.34
C ALA A 71 -9.15 4.43 -2.21
N GLU A 72 -10.17 3.79 -1.63
CA GLU A 72 -10.24 2.36 -1.42
C GLU A 72 -10.54 1.52 -2.68
N GLU A 73 -10.97 2.15 -3.78
CA GLU A 73 -11.44 1.46 -5.00
C GLU A 73 -10.48 0.37 -5.50
N ASP A 74 -9.18 0.66 -5.47
CA ASP A 74 -8.11 -0.21 -5.94
C ASP A 74 -7.26 -0.81 -4.79
N ALA A 75 -7.71 -0.67 -3.52
CA ALA A 75 -6.96 -1.10 -2.35
C ALA A 75 -6.63 -2.60 -2.37
N TRP A 76 -7.50 -3.43 -2.93
CA TRP A 76 -7.25 -4.87 -3.07
C TRP A 76 -6.10 -5.17 -4.05
N LEU A 77 -5.95 -4.40 -5.13
CA LEU A 77 -4.82 -4.53 -6.06
C LEU A 77 -3.52 -4.09 -5.39
N ARG A 78 -3.56 -2.96 -4.68
CA ARG A 78 -2.41 -2.44 -3.94
C ARG A 78 -1.97 -3.37 -2.81
N ALA A 79 -2.92 -3.99 -2.10
CA ALA A 79 -2.64 -5.02 -1.10
C ALA A 79 -1.96 -6.24 -1.69
N LEU A 80 -2.44 -6.72 -2.85
CA LEU A 80 -1.81 -7.84 -3.56
C LEU A 80 -0.38 -7.49 -3.98
N ALA A 81 -0.17 -6.29 -4.55
CA ALA A 81 1.17 -5.80 -4.90
C ALA A 81 2.09 -5.68 -3.68
N ALA A 82 1.56 -5.18 -2.55
CA ALA A 82 2.31 -5.04 -1.30
C ALA A 82 2.73 -6.39 -0.73
N VAL A 83 1.93 -7.45 -0.83
CA VAL A 83 2.27 -8.77 -0.26
C VAL A 83 3.09 -9.61 -1.24
N CYS A 84 2.73 -9.63 -2.52
CA CYS A 84 3.35 -10.51 -3.52
C CYS A 84 4.58 -9.89 -4.20
N GLY A 85 4.73 -8.56 -4.13
CA GLY A 85 5.79 -7.84 -4.85
C GLY A 85 5.57 -7.72 -6.35
N THR A 86 4.31 -7.81 -6.79
CA THR A 86 3.94 -7.48 -8.17
C THR A 86 3.99 -5.96 -8.35
N ARG A 87 4.36 -5.47 -9.55
CA ARG A 87 4.24 -4.04 -9.84
C ARG A 87 2.76 -3.68 -9.98
N PRO A 88 2.23 -2.70 -9.24
CA PRO A 88 0.94 -2.11 -9.60
C PRO A 88 1.10 -1.49 -11.00
N GLY A 89 0.28 -1.91 -11.97
CA GLY A 89 0.32 -1.41 -13.35
C GLY A 89 1.10 -2.26 -14.37
N GLY A 90 1.47 -3.51 -14.05
CA GLY A 90 2.17 -4.42 -14.97
C GLY A 90 1.36 -4.97 -16.16
N ASP A 91 0.08 -4.61 -16.29
CA ASP A 91 -0.74 -4.89 -17.48
C ASP A 91 -1.82 -3.79 -17.63
N PRO A 92 -1.75 -2.90 -18.63
CA PRO A 92 -2.78 -1.91 -18.90
C PRO A 92 -4.12 -2.53 -19.33
N GLY A 93 -4.16 -3.84 -19.62
CA GLY A 93 -5.35 -4.58 -20.06
C GLY A 93 -6.28 -5.05 -18.95
N ARG A 94 -5.90 -4.95 -17.67
CA ARG A 94 -6.75 -5.30 -16.53
C ARG A 94 -7.06 -4.07 -15.69
N GLN A 95 -7.88 -3.17 -16.24
CA GLN A 95 -8.80 -2.43 -15.39
C GLN A 95 -9.46 -3.48 -14.50
N GLY A 96 -9.27 -3.35 -13.19
CA GLY A 96 -9.77 -4.33 -12.23
C GLY A 96 -11.21 -4.66 -12.55
N LEU A 97 -11.64 -5.88 -12.22
CA LEU A 97 -13.05 -6.23 -12.17
C LEU A 97 -13.70 -5.46 -11.00
N THR A 98 -13.55 -4.14 -10.93
CA THR A 98 -14.46 -3.31 -10.17
C THR A 98 -15.77 -3.47 -10.90
N GLN A 99 -16.77 -4.04 -10.23
CA GLN A 99 -18.12 -3.97 -10.75
C GLN A 99 -18.47 -2.49 -10.79
N SER A 100 -18.27 -1.85 -11.94
CA SER A 100 -18.99 -0.63 -12.29
C SER A 100 -20.46 -1.02 -12.45
N ARG A 101 -21.15 -1.28 -11.33
CA ARG A 101 -22.61 -1.31 -11.35
C ARG A 101 -23.06 0.14 -11.54
N ARG A 102 -23.59 0.38 -12.73
CA ARG A 102 -24.44 1.54 -13.04
C ARG A 102 -25.76 1.42 -12.30
#